data_AF-A0A7K3L4N3-F1
#
_entry.id   AF-A0A7K3L4N3-F1
#
_cell.length_a   1.000
_cell.length_b   1.000
_cell.length_c   1.000
_cell.angle_alpha   90.00
_cell.angle_beta   90.00
_cell.angle_gamma   90.00
#
_symmetry.space_group_name_H-M   'P 1'
#
loop_
_entity.id
_entity.type
_entity.pdbx_description
1 polymer ?
#
loop_
_entity_poly.entity_id
_entity_poly.type
_entity_poly.pdbx_seq_one_letter_code
_entity_poly.pdbx_strand_id
1 'polypeptide(L)'
;MTRETEPGCAGGASGTNGRAARCGALDGELRRYQAFSRPFSPHVHDAYVIGAVRAGRRALTCNGEDLALRAGDLLVLNPGDVHGCAQEGAEPLAYDSVALGRGLVEELTGARDVRLRGPVLRDEGLGRLADGALDALEAGDEALAEETLCLLLGALREEAGDLGAPRSAERRPAGDSLRGQPRGAAPAGSSS
;
A
#
# COMPACT_ATOMS: atom_id res chain seq x y z
N MET A 1 -21.29 -3.46 -2.39
CA MET A 1 -19.87 -3.08 -2.55
C MET A 1 -19.86 -1.91 -3.51
N THR A 2 -19.69 -0.71 -3.00
CA THR A 2 -19.73 0.52 -3.79
C THR A 2 -18.46 0.62 -4.61
N ARG A 3 -18.61 0.75 -5.93
CA ARG A 3 -17.55 1.27 -6.80
C ARG A 3 -17.50 2.77 -6.53
N GLU A 4 -16.67 3.18 -5.60
CA GLU A 4 -16.41 4.60 -5.35
C GLU A 4 -15.35 5.06 -6.37
N THR A 5 -15.73 5.93 -7.30
CA THR A 5 -14.80 6.97 -7.75
C THR A 5 -14.62 7.87 -6.54
N GLU A 6 -13.47 7.76 -5.85
CA GLU A 6 -13.17 8.50 -4.62
C GLU A 6 -13.51 10.00 -4.81
N PRO A 7 -14.41 10.56 -3.98
CA PRO A 7 -14.56 12.00 -3.91
C PRO A 7 -13.24 12.58 -3.36
N GLY A 8 -12.76 13.65 -3.99
CA GLY A 8 -11.59 14.39 -3.51
C GLY A 8 -11.68 14.57 -1.99
N CYS A 9 -10.63 14.12 -1.29
CA CYS A 9 -10.58 14.06 0.16
C CYS A 9 -10.69 15.48 0.74
N ALA A 10 -11.91 15.95 0.97
CA ALA A 10 -12.19 17.27 1.51
C ALA A 10 -12.47 17.16 3.02
N GLY A 11 -11.53 17.67 3.81
CA GLY A 11 -11.84 18.45 5.01
C GLY A 11 -12.05 17.71 6.34
N GLY A 12 -11.02 17.75 7.18
CA GLY A 12 -11.15 17.62 8.65
C GLY A 12 -9.76 17.64 9.28
N ALA A 13 -9.41 18.73 9.97
CA ALA A 13 -8.04 19.05 10.38
C ALA A 13 -7.39 18.01 11.32
N SER A 14 -6.42 17.27 10.78
CA SER A 14 -5.14 16.93 11.42
C SER A 14 -4.19 16.40 10.34
N GLY A 15 -3.47 17.33 9.70
CA GLY A 15 -2.16 17.11 9.05
C GLY A 15 -2.00 16.12 7.89
N THR A 16 -3.02 15.72 7.13
CA THR A 16 -2.82 14.81 5.98
C THR A 16 -2.34 15.58 4.74
N ASN A 17 -1.04 15.53 4.41
CA ASN A 17 -0.52 16.00 3.12
C ASN A 17 -0.51 14.86 2.10
N GLY A 18 -1.71 14.51 1.61
CA GLY A 18 -1.87 13.62 0.45
C GLY A 18 -1.90 14.43 -0.84
N ARG A 19 -0.96 14.20 -1.76
CA ARG A 19 -0.96 14.78 -3.12
C ARG A 19 -1.24 13.67 -4.13
N ALA A 20 -2.17 13.93 -5.04
CA ALA A 20 -2.40 13.10 -6.21
C ALA A 20 -1.97 13.86 -7.48
N ALA A 21 -1.35 13.17 -8.42
CA ALA A 21 -1.01 13.70 -9.73
C ALA A 21 -1.32 12.63 -10.80
N ARG A 22 -1.87 13.06 -11.93
CA ARG A 22 -1.95 12.20 -13.13
C ARG A 22 -0.67 12.39 -13.93
N CYS A 23 -0.09 11.29 -14.39
CA CYS A 23 0.91 11.36 -15.44
C CYS A 23 0.14 11.56 -16.76
N GLY A 24 0.44 12.61 -17.54
CA GLY A 24 -0.24 12.86 -18.82
C GLY A 24 0.14 11.87 -19.92
N ALA A 25 1.29 11.20 -19.75
CA ALA A 25 1.92 10.32 -20.72
C ALA A 25 1.52 8.84 -20.59
N LEU A 26 1.15 8.44 -19.38
CA LEU A 26 0.87 7.07 -19.00
C LEU A 26 -0.46 7.07 -18.23
N ASP A 27 -1.34 6.09 -18.45
CA ASP A 27 -2.59 5.96 -17.70
C ASP A 27 -2.32 5.49 -16.26
N GLY A 28 -1.74 6.41 -15.48
CA GLY A 28 -1.28 6.21 -14.12
C GLY A 28 -1.56 7.40 -13.22
N GLU A 29 -1.91 7.10 -11.97
CA GLU A 29 -2.15 8.10 -10.92
C GLU A 29 -1.13 7.92 -9.79
N LEU A 30 -0.27 8.93 -9.62
CA LEU A 30 0.65 9.03 -8.51
C LEU A 30 -0.08 9.51 -7.26
N ARG A 31 0.21 8.88 -6.12
CA ARG A 31 -0.20 9.36 -4.78
C ARG A 31 0.99 9.39 -3.84
N ARG A 32 1.18 10.52 -3.19
CA ARG A 32 2.18 10.72 -2.14
C ARG A 32 1.49 11.15 -0.86
N TYR A 33 1.76 10.42 0.22
CA TYR A 33 1.32 10.76 1.56
C TYR A 33 2.52 11.12 2.42
N GLN A 34 2.48 12.30 3.01
CA GLN A 34 3.42 12.72 4.05
C GLN A 34 2.67 12.84 5.37
N ALA A 35 3.04 12.00 6.34
CA ALA A 35 2.48 11.93 7.69
C ALA A 35 0.99 11.54 7.80
N PHE A 36 0.60 10.43 7.16
CA PHE A 36 -0.78 9.92 7.20
C PHE A 36 -1.02 8.92 8.34
N SER A 37 -1.99 9.20 9.21
CA SER A 37 -2.28 8.38 10.41
C SER A 37 -3.67 7.77 10.45
N ARG A 38 -4.56 8.12 9.51
CA ARG A 38 -5.92 7.56 9.44
C ARG A 38 -5.88 6.12 8.90
N PRO A 39 -6.87 5.28 9.23
CA PRO A 39 -7.03 4.00 8.55
C PRO A 39 -7.52 4.22 7.12
N PHE A 40 -7.13 3.32 6.23
CA PHE A 40 -7.81 3.05 4.97
C PHE A 40 -8.79 1.91 5.24
N SER A 41 -10.09 2.20 5.15
CA SER A 41 -11.12 1.17 5.25
C SER A 41 -10.96 0.12 4.14
N PRO A 42 -11.39 -1.14 4.33
CA PRO A 42 -11.32 -2.16 3.30
C PRO A 42 -11.96 -1.71 1.98
N HIS A 43 -11.20 -1.77 0.88
CA HIS A 43 -11.61 -1.35 -0.46
C HIS A 43 -10.88 -2.18 -1.53
N VAL A 44 -11.17 -1.90 -2.81
CA VAL A 44 -10.61 -2.62 -3.97
C VAL A 44 -10.39 -1.66 -5.13
N HIS A 45 -9.37 -1.92 -5.94
CA HIS A 45 -9.08 -1.20 -7.17
C HIS A 45 -9.24 -2.10 -8.40
N ASP A 46 -9.57 -1.50 -9.54
CA ASP A 46 -9.51 -2.16 -10.86
C ASP A 46 -8.19 -1.87 -11.61
N ALA A 47 -7.21 -1.35 -10.88
CA ALA A 47 -5.86 -1.01 -11.33
C ALA A 47 -4.84 -1.73 -10.44
N TYR A 48 -3.61 -1.88 -10.93
CA TYR A 48 -2.50 -2.31 -10.10
C TYR A 48 -2.08 -1.13 -9.22
N VAL A 49 -1.71 -1.36 -7.97
CA VAL A 49 -1.11 -0.34 -7.10
C VAL A 49 0.24 -0.83 -6.65
N ILE A 50 1.28 -0.06 -6.96
CA ILE A 50 2.64 -0.31 -6.49
C ILE A 50 3.04 0.89 -5.64
N GLY A 51 3.50 0.65 -4.41
CA GLY A 51 3.95 1.74 -3.56
C GLY A 51 5.02 1.39 -2.54
N ALA A 52 5.89 2.36 -2.31
CA ALA A 52 7.03 2.27 -1.42
C ALA A 52 6.70 2.92 -0.07
N VAL A 53 6.84 2.17 1.02
CA VAL A 53 6.69 2.69 2.38
C VAL A 53 7.97 3.40 2.79
N ARG A 54 7.90 4.72 2.92
CA ARG A 54 9.04 5.58 3.28
C ARG A 54 9.27 5.66 4.79
N ALA A 55 8.18 5.69 5.57
CA ALA A 55 8.23 5.77 7.03
C ALA A 55 6.93 5.22 7.66
N GLY A 56 7.00 4.87 8.95
CA GLY A 56 5.85 4.38 9.70
C GLY A 56 5.65 2.87 9.60
N ARG A 57 4.68 2.39 10.40
CA ARG A 57 4.26 0.98 10.44
C ARG A 57 2.73 0.91 10.35
N ARG A 58 2.23 -0.11 9.67
CA ARG A 58 0.80 -0.30 9.45
C ARG A 58 0.41 -1.77 9.57
N ALA A 59 -0.78 -2.00 10.11
CA ALA A 59 -1.45 -3.29 10.01
C ALA A 59 -2.23 -3.32 8.69
N LEU A 60 -1.84 -4.21 7.78
CA LEU A 60 -2.48 -4.43 6.49
C LEU A 60 -3.33 -5.70 6.57
N THR A 61 -4.57 -5.64 6.13
CA THR A 61 -5.35 -6.82 5.79
C THR A 61 -5.52 -6.83 4.27
N CYS A 62 -5.12 -7.89 3.59
CA CYS A 62 -5.26 -8.04 2.13
C CYS A 62 -5.79 -9.44 1.82
N ASN A 63 -6.91 -9.53 1.10
CA ASN A 63 -7.59 -10.79 0.74
C ASN A 63 -7.82 -11.73 1.93
N GLY A 64 -8.09 -11.17 3.12
CA GLY A 64 -8.30 -11.93 4.36
C GLY A 64 -7.02 -12.33 5.10
N GLU A 65 -5.84 -11.96 4.59
CA GLU A 65 -4.57 -12.18 5.28
C GLU A 65 -4.12 -10.93 6.04
N ASP A 66 -3.72 -11.11 7.30
CA ASP A 66 -3.19 -10.06 8.17
C ASP A 66 -1.66 -10.00 8.11
N LEU A 67 -1.15 -8.85 7.68
CA LEU A 67 0.24 -8.57 7.39
C LEU A 67 0.69 -7.28 8.08
N ALA A 68 2.01 -7.09 8.16
CA ALA A 68 2.61 -5.83 8.61
C ALA A 68 3.33 -5.14 7.45
N LEU A 69 3.07 -3.84 7.30
CA LEU A 69 3.83 -2.93 6.44
C LEU A 69 4.75 -2.07 7.31
N ARG A 70 5.99 -1.87 6.88
CA ARG A 70 6.97 -0.99 7.53
C ARG A 70 7.83 -0.26 6.50
N ALA A 71 8.54 0.77 6.93
CA ALA A 71 9.54 1.45 6.11
C ALA A 71 10.46 0.46 5.37
N GLY A 72 10.65 0.70 4.07
CA GLY A 72 11.42 -0.17 3.16
C GLY A 72 10.62 -1.30 2.51
N ASP A 73 9.39 -1.56 2.95
CA ASP A 73 8.52 -2.53 2.29
C ASP A 73 7.94 -1.94 0.97
N LEU A 74 7.81 -2.80 -0.04
CA LEU A 74 7.07 -2.52 -1.27
C LEU A 74 5.68 -3.17 -1.18
N LEU A 75 4.63 -2.36 -1.27
CA LEU A 75 3.25 -2.81 -1.38
C LEU A 75 2.88 -2.99 -2.85
N VAL A 76 2.38 -4.17 -3.21
CA VAL A 76 1.92 -4.49 -4.57
C VAL A 76 0.51 -5.07 -4.50
N LEU A 77 -0.48 -4.35 -4.99
CA LEU A 77 -1.87 -4.78 -5.03
C LEU A 77 -2.26 -5.04 -6.47
N ASN A 78 -2.72 -6.25 -6.74
CA ASN A 78 -3.26 -6.59 -8.04
C ASN A 78 -4.70 -6.10 -8.14
N PRO A 79 -5.21 -5.84 -9.35
CA PRO A 79 -6.60 -5.54 -9.57
C PRO A 79 -7.51 -6.61 -8.94
N GLY A 80 -8.50 -6.17 -8.16
CA GLY A 80 -9.40 -7.06 -7.41
C GLY A 80 -8.93 -7.43 -6.00
N ASP A 81 -7.70 -7.09 -5.59
CA ASP A 81 -7.25 -7.33 -4.21
C ASP A 81 -8.01 -6.45 -3.22
N VAL A 82 -8.80 -7.08 -2.35
CA VAL A 82 -9.54 -6.39 -1.30
C VAL A 82 -8.59 -6.14 -0.14
N HIS A 83 -8.37 -4.87 0.21
CA HIS A 83 -7.39 -4.53 1.22
C HIS A 83 -7.81 -3.33 2.07
N GLY A 84 -7.36 -3.32 3.32
CA GLY A 84 -7.54 -2.24 4.29
C GLY A 84 -6.29 -2.11 5.14
N CYS A 85 -6.04 -0.92 5.66
CA CYS A 85 -4.77 -0.62 6.32
C CYS A 85 -4.97 0.32 7.50
N ALA A 86 -4.59 -0.10 8.71
CA ALA A 86 -4.70 0.70 9.93
C ALA A 86 -3.32 1.13 10.44
N GLN A 87 -3.28 2.27 11.12
CA GLN A 87 -2.06 2.77 11.76
C GLN A 87 -1.58 1.79 12.83
N GLU A 88 -0.28 1.51 12.85
CA GLU A 88 0.36 0.70 13.89
C GLU A 88 1.58 1.44 14.45
N GLY A 89 1.57 1.76 15.75
CA GLY A 89 2.61 2.57 16.37
C GLY A 89 2.46 4.07 16.13
N ALA A 90 3.40 4.84 16.68
CA ALA A 90 3.30 6.30 16.78
C ALA A 90 3.78 7.06 15.53
N GLU A 91 4.64 6.45 14.70
CA GLU A 91 5.20 7.09 13.52
C GLU A 91 4.16 7.09 12.38
N PRO A 92 3.72 8.27 11.89
CA PRO A 92 2.78 8.37 10.78
C PRO A 92 3.35 7.78 9.48
N LEU A 93 2.46 7.31 8.59
CA LEU A 93 2.85 6.77 7.29
C LEU A 93 3.44 7.87 6.39
N ALA A 94 4.59 7.58 5.81
CA ALA A 94 5.03 8.21 4.57
C ALA A 94 5.05 7.15 3.48
N TYR A 95 4.35 7.40 2.36
CA TYR A 95 4.07 6.39 1.34
C TYR A 95 3.89 7.04 -0.02
N ASP A 96 4.61 6.51 -1.01
CA ASP A 96 4.53 6.94 -2.40
C ASP A 96 4.04 5.77 -3.24
N SER A 97 3.13 6.02 -4.17
CA SER A 97 2.56 4.96 -4.98
C SER A 97 2.12 5.44 -6.35
N VAL A 98 2.02 4.48 -7.26
CA VAL A 98 1.40 4.64 -8.56
C VAL A 98 0.28 3.61 -8.71
N ALA A 99 -0.89 4.07 -9.14
CA ALA A 99 -1.93 3.20 -9.67
C ALA A 99 -1.77 3.09 -11.18
N LEU A 100 -1.67 1.89 -11.73
CA LEU A 100 -1.47 1.62 -13.15
C LEU A 100 -2.69 0.92 -13.75
N GLY A 101 -3.25 1.49 -14.80
CA GLY A 101 -4.35 0.85 -15.55
C GLY A 101 -3.94 -0.50 -16.14
N ARG A 102 -4.91 -1.41 -16.30
CA ARG A 102 -4.65 -2.74 -16.89
C ARG A 102 -4.08 -2.67 -18.31
N GLY A 103 -4.56 -1.72 -19.11
CA GLY A 103 -4.09 -1.51 -20.48
C GLY A 103 -2.62 -1.12 -20.53
N LEU A 104 -2.18 -0.22 -19.64
CA LEU A 104 -0.78 0.16 -19.54
C LEU A 104 0.10 -1.02 -19.12
N VAL A 105 -0.33 -1.82 -18.14
CA VAL A 105 0.44 -3.01 -17.75
C VAL A 105 0.49 -4.04 -18.89
N GLU A 106 -0.59 -4.23 -19.65
CA GLU A 106 -0.59 -5.08 -20.84
C GLU A 106 0.40 -4.58 -21.90
N GLU A 107 0.44 -3.28 -22.14
CA GLU A 107 1.37 -2.64 -23.08
C GLU A 107 2.83 -2.85 -22.68
N LEU A 108 3.19 -2.52 -21.43
CA LEU A 108 4.57 -2.58 -20.94
C LEU A 108 5.07 -4.02 -20.76
N THR A 109 4.18 -4.96 -20.44
CA THR A 109 4.57 -6.37 -20.22
C THR A 109 4.38 -7.26 -21.44
N GLY A 110 3.63 -6.80 -22.45
CA GLY A 110 3.20 -7.59 -23.59
C GLY A 110 2.24 -8.73 -23.23
N ALA A 111 1.63 -8.72 -22.03
CA ALA A 111 0.81 -9.82 -21.54
C ALA A 111 -0.48 -9.34 -20.85
N ARG A 112 -1.58 -10.05 -21.14
CA ARG A 112 -2.87 -9.86 -20.46
C ARG A 112 -2.92 -10.57 -19.12
N ASP A 113 -3.78 -10.08 -18.24
CA ASP A 113 -4.12 -10.71 -16.95
C ASP A 113 -2.89 -11.10 -16.13
N VAL A 114 -1.86 -10.26 -16.19
CA VAL A 114 -0.61 -10.44 -15.45
C VAL A 114 -0.89 -10.41 -13.95
N ARG A 115 -0.35 -11.41 -13.23
CA ARG A 115 -0.27 -11.34 -11.77
C ARG A 115 1.11 -10.83 -11.37
N LEU A 116 1.15 -9.86 -10.48
CA LEU A 116 2.37 -9.36 -9.86
C LEU A 116 2.52 -9.97 -8.46
N ARG A 117 3.76 -10.31 -8.10
CA ARG A 117 4.15 -10.79 -6.77
C ARG A 117 3.77 -9.74 -5.71
N GLY A 118 3.24 -10.19 -4.57
CA GLY A 118 2.77 -9.31 -3.49
C GLY A 118 2.04 -10.08 -2.38
N PRO A 119 1.34 -9.41 -1.45
CA PRO A 119 1.12 -7.96 -1.43
C PRO A 119 2.22 -7.15 -0.75
N VAL A 120 3.12 -7.79 0.01
CA VAL A 120 4.24 -7.12 0.69
C VAL A 120 5.54 -7.78 0.28
N LEU A 121 6.44 -7.01 -0.33
CA LEU A 121 7.75 -7.48 -0.78
C LEU A 121 8.87 -6.75 -0.03
N ARG A 122 9.91 -7.51 0.32
CA ARG A 122 11.09 -7.03 1.05
C ARG A 122 12.34 -7.35 0.26
N ASP A 123 12.54 -6.57 -0.78
CA ASP A 123 13.63 -6.75 -1.74
C ASP A 123 14.16 -5.37 -2.11
N GLU A 124 15.43 -5.10 -1.77
CA GLU A 124 16.06 -3.80 -2.02
C GLU A 124 16.20 -3.50 -3.51
N GLY A 125 16.33 -4.54 -4.36
CA GLY A 125 16.39 -4.39 -5.80
C GLY A 125 15.06 -3.93 -6.37
N LEU A 126 13.97 -4.57 -5.96
CA LEU A 126 12.62 -4.14 -6.32
C LEU A 126 12.30 -2.75 -5.77
N GLY A 127 12.74 -2.45 -4.55
CA GLY A 127 12.62 -1.11 -3.95
C GLY A 127 13.29 -0.03 -4.81
N ARG A 128 14.53 -0.25 -5.26
CA ARG A 128 15.23 0.68 -6.15
C ARG A 128 14.54 0.87 -7.51
N LEU A 129 14.01 -0.20 -8.09
CA LEU A 129 13.26 -0.10 -9.35
C LEU A 129 11.96 0.69 -9.16
N ALA A 130 11.25 0.47 -8.05
CA ALA A 130 10.05 1.23 -7.70
C ALA A 130 10.37 2.71 -7.48
N ASP A 131 11.47 3.02 -6.80
CA ASP A 131 11.93 4.39 -6.59
C ASP A 131 12.23 5.11 -7.90
N GLY A 132 12.98 4.47 -8.79
CA GLY A 132 13.26 5.02 -10.12
C GLY A 132 11.99 5.31 -10.92
N ALA A 133 11.00 4.40 -10.88
CA ALA A 133 9.72 4.60 -11.56
C ALA A 133 8.90 5.74 -10.94
N LEU A 134 8.80 5.80 -9.62
CA LEU A 134 8.06 6.88 -8.93
C LEU A 134 8.71 8.25 -9.16
N ASP A 135 10.04 8.32 -9.10
CA ASP A 135 10.80 9.56 -9.33
C ASP A 135 10.68 10.04 -10.78
N ALA A 136 10.77 9.14 -11.76
CA ALA A 136 10.62 9.47 -13.17
C ALA A 136 9.19 9.97 -13.49
N LEU A 137 8.17 9.31 -12.93
CA LEU A 137 6.78 9.75 -13.04
C LEU A 137 6.55 11.12 -12.38
N GLU A 138 7.17 11.38 -11.23
CA GLU A 138 7.07 12.67 -10.53
C GLU A 138 7.78 13.79 -11.31
N ALA A 139 8.91 13.49 -11.93
CA ALA A 139 9.64 14.40 -12.80
C ALA A 139 8.93 14.66 -14.14
N GLY A 140 7.99 13.80 -14.54
CA GLY A 140 7.35 13.84 -15.85
C GLY A 140 8.28 13.40 -16.99
N ASP A 141 9.30 12.60 -16.71
CA ASP A 141 10.18 12.01 -17.72
C ASP A 141 9.53 10.73 -18.25
N GLU A 142 8.83 10.85 -19.37
CA GLU A 142 8.00 9.78 -19.94
C GLU A 142 8.83 8.57 -20.36
N ALA A 143 9.96 8.80 -21.04
CA ALA A 143 10.83 7.73 -21.53
C ALA A 143 11.45 6.95 -20.37
N LEU A 144 11.94 7.66 -19.35
CA LEU A 144 12.49 7.02 -18.17
C LEU A 144 11.42 6.30 -17.35
N ALA A 145 10.21 6.89 -17.23
CA ALA A 145 9.09 6.27 -16.54
C ALA A 145 8.68 4.96 -17.23
N GLU A 146 8.57 4.95 -18.55
CA GLU A 146 8.27 3.75 -19.33
C GLU A 146 9.33 2.66 -19.12
N GLU A 147 10.61 3.01 -19.26
CA GLU A 147 11.73 2.08 -19.07
C GLU A 147 11.75 1.47 -17.65
N THR A 148 11.68 2.32 -16.63
CA THR A 148 11.73 1.88 -15.22
C THR A 148 10.50 1.08 -14.83
N LEU A 149 9.30 1.44 -15.32
CA LEU A 149 8.10 0.63 -15.12
C LEU A 149 8.20 -0.71 -15.84
N CYS A 150 8.72 -0.76 -17.07
CA CYS A 150 8.95 -2.04 -17.77
C CYS A 150 9.86 -2.97 -16.97
N LEU A 151 10.98 -2.45 -16.46
CA LEU A 151 11.91 -3.23 -15.64
C LEU A 151 11.27 -3.70 -14.33
N LEU A 152 10.55 -2.81 -13.64
CA LEU A 152 9.86 -3.13 -12.39
C LEU A 152 8.77 -4.19 -12.60
N LEU A 153 7.90 -3.99 -13.58
CA LEU A 153 6.83 -4.94 -13.91
C LEU A 153 7.40 -6.28 -14.35
N GLY A 154 8.43 -6.28 -15.20
CA GLY A 154 9.14 -7.49 -15.60
C GLY A 154 9.69 -8.27 -14.39
N ALA A 155 10.27 -7.58 -13.42
CA ALA A 155 10.75 -8.19 -12.19
C ALA A 155 9.61 -8.65 -11.27
N LEU A 156 8.48 -7.94 -11.22
CA LEU A 156 7.35 -8.25 -10.34
C LEU A 156 6.44 -9.36 -10.85
N ARG A 157 6.44 -9.66 -12.15
CA ARG A 157 5.60 -10.71 -12.74
C ARG A 157 5.79 -12.06 -12.03
N GLU A 158 4.68 -12.70 -11.69
CA GLU A 158 4.70 -14.11 -11.33
C GLU A 158 4.98 -14.94 -12.59
N GLU A 159 5.94 -15.85 -12.52
CA GLU A 159 6.12 -16.82 -13.59
C GLU A 159 5.07 -17.94 -13.46
N ALA A 160 4.74 -18.63 -14.55
CA ALA A 160 3.72 -19.69 -14.55
C ALA A 160 4.00 -20.84 -13.55
N GLY A 161 5.22 -20.95 -13.02
CA GLY A 161 5.59 -21.88 -11.94
C GLY A 161 5.28 -21.40 -10.51
N ASP A 162 4.83 -20.16 -10.34
CA ASP A 162 4.66 -19.50 -9.04
C ASP A 162 3.25 -19.59 -8.44
N LEU A 163 2.30 -20.12 -9.21
CA LEU A 163 0.85 -20.18 -8.90
C LEU A 163 0.48 -21.05 -7.68
N GLY A 164 1.46 -21.53 -6.89
CA GLY A 164 1.25 -22.52 -5.83
C GLY A 164 1.94 -22.28 -4.49
N ALA A 165 2.75 -21.22 -4.32
CA ALA A 165 3.47 -21.01 -3.06
C ALA A 165 2.96 -19.76 -2.31
N PRO A 166 2.41 -19.88 -1.09
CA PRO A 166 2.22 -18.71 -0.24
C PRO A 166 3.60 -18.18 0.11
N ARG A 167 3.93 -16.96 -0.34
CA ARG A 167 5.25 -16.37 -0.14
C ARG A 167 5.23 -15.44 1.06
N SER A 168 6.27 -15.62 1.87
CA SER A 168 6.43 -15.18 3.25
C SER A 168 6.37 -13.66 3.44
N ALA A 169 5.16 -13.09 3.42
CA ALA A 169 4.91 -11.95 4.28
C ALA A 169 4.87 -12.48 5.71
N GLU A 170 5.63 -11.88 6.63
CA GLU A 170 5.55 -12.23 8.05
C GLU A 170 4.09 -12.07 8.48
N ARG A 171 3.41 -13.19 8.70
CA ARG A 171 2.06 -13.21 9.26
C ARG A 171 2.10 -12.45 10.56
N ARG A 172 1.15 -11.54 10.75
CA ARG A 172 1.01 -10.85 12.02
C ARG A 172 0.77 -11.91 13.11
N PRO A 173 1.54 -11.94 14.20
CA PRO A 173 1.19 -12.79 15.33
C PRO A 173 -0.20 -12.35 15.82
N ALA A 174 -1.08 -13.31 16.13
CA ALA A 174 -2.39 -13.01 16.69
C ALA A 174 -2.20 -12.15 17.94
N GLY A 175 -2.68 -10.91 17.90
CA GLY A 175 -2.58 -9.98 19.03
C GLY A 175 -3.34 -10.54 20.22
N ASP A 176 -2.65 -10.72 21.34
CA ASP A 176 -3.26 -11.01 22.64
C ASP A 176 -4.23 -9.87 22.98
N SER A 177 -5.52 -10.16 22.78
CA SER A 177 -6.58 -9.22 23.09
C SER A 177 -6.87 -9.26 24.58
N LEU A 178 -6.51 -8.16 25.23
CA LEU A 178 -7.15 -7.63 26.44
C LEU A 178 -6.95 -8.44 27.74
N ARG A 179 -5.97 -8.01 28.54
CA ARG A 179 -6.13 -8.04 30.00
C ARG A 179 -5.42 -6.87 30.65
N GLY A 180 -6.19 -5.85 31.04
CA GLY A 180 -5.64 -4.70 31.75
C GLY A 180 -6.58 -3.51 31.90
N GLN A 181 -7.85 -3.70 32.24
CA GLN A 181 -8.60 -2.63 32.88
C GLN A 181 -8.37 -2.74 34.40
N PRO A 182 -7.78 -1.73 35.07
CA PRO A 182 -7.82 -1.69 36.53
C PRO A 182 -9.28 -1.43 36.96
N ARG A 183 -9.85 -2.40 37.70
CA ARG A 183 -11.15 -2.26 38.34
C ARG A 183 -11.11 -1.09 39.33
N GLY A 184 -12.17 -0.29 39.31
CA GLY A 184 -12.31 0.92 40.11
C GLY A 184 -12.11 0.69 41.61
N ALA A 185 -11.45 1.66 42.24
CA ALA A 185 -11.43 1.80 43.68
C ALA A 185 -12.79 2.33 44.15
N ALA A 186 -13.48 1.55 44.97
CA ALA A 186 -14.60 2.02 45.76
C ALA A 186 -14.09 2.94 46.89
N PRO A 187 -14.80 4.03 47.26
CA PRO A 187 -14.48 4.77 48.46
C PRO A 187 -14.91 3.99 49.71
N ALA A 188 -13.97 3.74 50.60
CA ALA A 188 -14.24 3.28 51.96
C ALA A 188 -14.81 4.43 52.78
N GLY A 189 -16.00 4.23 53.34
CA GLY A 189 -16.51 5.04 54.44
C GLY A 189 -16.04 4.49 55.80
N SER A 190 -15.70 5.40 56.71
CA SER A 190 -15.85 5.28 58.17
C SER A 190 -15.62 6.68 58.75
N SER A 191 -16.67 7.39 59.16
CA SER A 191 -17.16 7.44 60.54
C SER A 191 -16.11 7.96 61.54
N SER A 192 -16.27 9.22 61.93
CA SER A 192 -16.17 9.74 63.30
C SER A 192 -17.04 11.00 63.38
#